data_AF-D0NEL9-F1
#
_entry.id   AF-D0NEL9-F1
#
_cell.length_a   1.000
_cell.length_b   1.000
_cell.length_c   1.000
_cell.angle_alpha   90.00
_cell.angle_beta   90.00
_cell.angle_gamma   90.00
#
_symmetry.space_group_name_H-M   'P 1'
#
loop_
_entity.id
_entity.type
_entity.pdbx_description
1 polymer ?
#
loop_
_entity_poly.entity_id
_entity_poly.type
_entity_poly.pdbx_seq_one_letter_code
_entity_poly.pdbx_strand_id
1 'polypeptide(L)'
;MLVGSSLKTAAALCALLALSLQPSVSSKSALGEPNFRQSIISMDVPQDDSHDELTDAPPAPEAPTDAPTSKPKSDSGPHDTEDLPDYEWYWKHSEASMFSQDSGIFKSFKPNDTDMTCSLDTHATPFNKQVRGVNLGGWLVLEPWITPTLFYQFLNTQQRFGDKAPGKTAMDMHTFCTALDKEEANRQLRIHYDNWVTEKDIAELAAAGVNSLRVPVGDWMFNPYEPFAGCTDGAVEALDRVADLALKYDLEILLDIHGLIGSQNGFDNSGKSSNVKWTSIASTQPVGTTTFEHWPIRQAEWAGTFDVENHNYSSINYANLNHSIVAVEAIINRYKGHKAIMGLEPVNEPWELTPIKVLKRYYWKSYKRVKVLAPSWKFVIHDSFRFGLQFWAKFLKGCPDIALDTHIYQAWNPPGTVADFFSNACQQKYVISDMENAMMPVIVGEWSIGTDNCAMWLNGFNDNLPGFPKVQCHMIDCPVNSTYLGDGFPGTPLDKTKPIQGPYGTGMSGPSFGKCPVTSQDSFHQDDDAALTKSLTLKKLNGFANGHGWYFWNFKTEFATKWSFLDLWRMGAFPKNVSDYHESDGVERACVKEDRGEFVCRAKRGVKEFELKSGLSC
;
A
#
# COMPACT_ATOMS: atom_id res chain seq x y z
N MET A 1 -39.31 -15.23 -57.45
CA MET A 1 -40.01 -15.09 -56.16
C MET A 1 -38.91 -14.83 -55.13
N LEU A 2 -38.66 -13.58 -54.67
CA LEU A 2 -39.49 -12.73 -53.79
C LEU A 2 -39.66 -13.38 -52.40
N VAL A 3 -39.18 -12.90 -51.23
CA VAL A 3 -38.28 -11.78 -50.78
C VAL A 3 -37.70 -12.22 -49.39
N GLY A 4 -36.51 -11.84 -48.88
CA GLY A 4 -35.37 -11.06 -49.40
C GLY A 4 -34.29 -10.69 -48.34
N SER A 5 -33.28 -9.95 -48.83
CA SER A 5 -32.17 -9.15 -48.22
C SER A 5 -32.39 -8.36 -46.91
N SER A 6 -31.38 -7.92 -46.11
CA SER A 6 -29.91 -8.21 -46.04
C SER A 6 -29.16 -7.40 -44.93
N LEU A 7 -28.00 -7.90 -44.45
CA LEU A 7 -26.77 -7.21 -43.99
C LEU A 7 -26.75 -6.06 -42.91
N LYS A 8 -25.92 -6.31 -41.86
CA LYS A 8 -24.89 -5.42 -41.21
C LYS A 8 -25.21 -4.32 -40.15
N THR A 9 -24.48 -4.46 -39.02
CA THR A 9 -23.74 -3.45 -38.17
C THR A 9 -24.45 -2.34 -37.35
N ALA A 10 -24.52 -2.54 -36.02
CA ALA A 10 -24.29 -1.56 -34.91
C ALA A 10 -24.20 -2.35 -33.56
N ALA A 11 -23.42 -2.09 -32.50
CA ALA A 11 -22.31 -1.18 -32.14
C ALA A 11 -22.61 0.14 -31.36
N ALA A 12 -22.01 0.26 -30.14
CA ALA A 12 -21.76 1.48 -29.32
C ALA A 12 -23.00 2.22 -28.73
N LEU A 13 -22.99 2.98 -27.61
CA LEU A 13 -22.01 3.29 -26.53
C LEU A 13 -22.73 3.92 -25.29
N CYS A 14 -22.14 3.83 -24.06
CA CYS A 14 -22.23 4.81 -22.94
C CYS A 14 -23.62 5.23 -22.35
N ALA A 15 -23.74 6.05 -21.29
CA ALA A 15 -23.03 6.20 -19.98
C ALA A 15 -23.77 7.24 -19.09
N LEU A 16 -23.32 7.45 -17.84
CA LEU A 16 -23.76 8.51 -16.88
C LEU A 16 -25.18 8.31 -16.29
N LEU A 17 -25.54 8.90 -15.13
CA LEU A 17 -24.81 9.85 -14.25
C LEU A 17 -24.45 9.25 -12.88
N ALA A 18 -23.43 9.84 -12.26
CA ALA A 18 -23.32 9.96 -10.81
C ALA A 18 -23.61 11.40 -10.39
N LEU A 19 -24.26 11.61 -9.24
CA LEU A 19 -24.20 12.85 -8.46
C LEU A 19 -24.70 12.59 -7.04
N SER A 20 -24.10 13.27 -6.07
CA SER A 20 -24.38 13.16 -4.63
C SER A 20 -25.56 14.05 -4.21
N LEU A 21 -26.14 13.75 -3.04
CA LEU A 21 -26.39 14.73 -1.96
C LEU A 21 -26.91 14.04 -0.68
N GLN A 22 -27.11 14.84 0.38
CA GLN A 22 -27.23 14.39 1.78
C GLN A 22 -28.69 14.14 2.24
N PRO A 23 -29.09 14.36 3.53
CA PRO A 23 -29.91 13.40 4.25
C PRO A 23 -31.42 13.53 4.00
N SER A 24 -32.14 12.45 4.29
CA SER A 24 -33.59 12.35 4.10
C SER A 24 -34.39 13.21 5.07
N VAL A 25 -34.82 14.40 4.63
CA VAL A 25 -35.94 15.13 5.27
C VAL A 25 -37.25 14.50 4.80
N SER A 26 -37.96 13.84 5.72
CA SER A 26 -39.30 13.29 5.45
C SER A 26 -40.39 14.32 5.76
N SER A 27 -41.38 14.46 4.88
CA SER A 27 -42.56 15.31 5.15
C SER A 27 -43.86 14.73 4.59
N LYS A 28 -44.85 14.63 5.49
CA LYS A 28 -46.32 14.51 5.30
C LYS A 28 -46.92 14.29 6.70
N SER A 29 -47.55 15.30 7.32
CA SER A 29 -48.97 15.67 7.18
C SER A 29 -49.92 14.65 7.84
N ALA A 30 -50.85 15.01 8.74
CA ALA A 30 -51.27 16.32 9.23
C ALA A 30 -52.07 16.23 10.56
N LEU A 31 -52.69 17.36 10.97
CA LEU A 31 -53.71 17.56 12.02
C LEU A 31 -53.18 17.74 13.47
N GLY A 32 -53.63 18.83 14.12
CA GLY A 32 -53.50 19.01 15.58
C GLY A 32 -52.96 20.36 16.07
N GLU A 33 -53.69 21.46 15.85
CA GLU A 33 -53.54 22.71 16.64
C GLU A 33 -54.78 22.87 17.54
N PRO A 34 -54.72 23.55 18.71
CA PRO A 34 -54.49 25.01 18.72
C PRO A 34 -53.71 25.61 19.92
N ASN A 35 -53.27 26.86 19.74
CA ASN A 35 -53.13 27.93 20.76
C ASN A 35 -52.37 27.68 22.08
N PHE A 36 -51.31 28.46 22.29
CA PHE A 36 -51.27 29.44 23.41
C PHE A 36 -50.49 30.70 23.01
N ARG A 37 -50.60 31.80 23.77
CA ARG A 37 -50.22 33.17 23.36
C ARG A 37 -49.49 33.93 24.49
N GLN A 38 -48.67 34.91 24.10
CA GLN A 38 -48.02 35.93 24.97
C GLN A 38 -46.91 35.40 25.93
N SER A 39 -45.95 36.20 26.41
CA SER A 39 -45.81 37.68 26.40
C SER A 39 -44.34 38.18 26.34
N ILE A 40 -44.18 39.46 26.02
CA ILE A 40 -42.93 40.25 26.06
C ILE A 40 -42.58 40.65 27.50
N ILE A 41 -41.28 40.66 27.85
CA ILE A 41 -40.67 41.63 28.81
C ILE A 41 -39.27 42.02 28.29
N SER A 42 -38.89 43.30 28.43
CA SER A 42 -37.53 43.85 28.26
C SER A 42 -37.32 44.96 29.28
N MET A 43 -36.15 45.01 29.96
CA MET A 43 -35.74 46.12 30.84
C MET A 43 -34.19 46.22 30.97
N ASP A 44 -33.59 47.00 30.09
CA ASP A 44 -32.67 48.13 30.33
C ASP A 44 -31.75 48.22 31.59
N VAL A 45 -30.45 48.51 31.31
CA VAL A 45 -29.64 49.67 31.81
C VAL A 45 -29.00 49.58 33.22
N PRO A 46 -27.82 50.21 33.53
CA PRO A 46 -27.16 51.35 32.84
C PRO A 46 -25.66 51.23 32.43
N GLN A 47 -25.22 52.21 31.61
CA GLN A 47 -23.87 52.79 31.61
C GLN A 47 -23.79 53.98 32.59
N ASP A 48 -22.58 54.36 33.02
CA ASP A 48 -22.24 55.78 33.27
C ASP A 48 -20.74 56.01 32.97
N ASP A 49 -20.35 57.25 32.65
CA ASP A 49 -19.07 57.60 31.99
C ASP A 49 -18.15 58.54 32.81
N SER A 50 -16.83 58.46 32.58
CA SER A 50 -15.85 59.57 32.73
C SER A 50 -14.55 59.20 31.97
N HIS A 51 -14.06 59.93 30.96
CA HIS A 51 -13.37 61.25 31.01
C HIS A 51 -12.04 61.21 31.79
N ASP A 52 -10.86 61.58 31.24
CA ASP A 52 -10.42 62.15 29.93
C ASP A 52 -9.05 61.48 29.52
N GLU A 53 -8.27 61.80 28.48
CA GLU A 53 -8.03 63.03 27.69
C GLU A 53 -7.41 62.71 26.29
N LEU A 54 -7.31 63.69 25.38
CA LEU A 54 -6.97 63.54 23.94
C LEU A 54 -5.85 64.48 23.46
N THR A 55 -5.01 64.04 22.51
CA THR A 55 -4.25 64.92 21.59
C THR A 55 -4.00 64.28 20.21
N ASP A 56 -4.57 64.86 19.15
CA ASP A 56 -4.07 65.18 17.78
C ASP A 56 -2.86 64.42 17.16
N ALA A 57 -2.71 64.23 15.83
CA ALA A 57 -3.53 64.34 14.58
C ALA A 57 -2.58 63.91 13.39
N PRO A 58 -2.80 64.19 12.07
CA PRO A 58 -3.98 64.33 11.19
C PRO A 58 -3.98 63.30 9.99
N PRO A 59 -4.93 63.34 9.02
CA PRO A 59 -5.02 62.34 7.92
C PRO A 59 -4.77 62.83 6.46
N ALA A 60 -4.63 61.87 5.53
CA ALA A 60 -4.67 61.98 4.04
C ALA A 60 -3.43 62.65 3.34
N PRO A 61 -3.00 62.26 2.11
CA PRO A 61 -3.82 62.09 0.89
C PRO A 61 -3.53 60.83 0.01
N GLU A 62 -4.07 60.80 -1.22
CA GLU A 62 -3.95 59.72 -2.22
C GLU A 62 -2.64 59.75 -3.07
N ALA A 63 -2.51 58.79 -4.00
CA ALA A 63 -1.27 58.31 -4.62
C ALA A 63 -0.79 59.03 -5.91
N PRO A 64 0.46 58.73 -6.33
CA PRO A 64 0.77 58.40 -7.73
C PRO A 64 1.45 57.02 -7.90
N THR A 65 1.83 56.66 -9.13
CA THR A 65 2.07 55.27 -9.59
C THR A 65 3.55 54.84 -9.71
N ASP A 66 3.73 53.53 -10.00
CA ASP A 66 4.86 52.88 -10.69
C ASP A 66 6.22 52.68 -10.00
N ALA A 67 6.36 51.52 -9.33
CA ALA A 67 7.53 50.62 -9.44
C ALA A 67 7.20 49.20 -8.91
N PRO A 68 7.69 48.10 -9.52
CA PRO A 68 7.36 46.74 -9.07
C PRO A 68 8.21 46.30 -7.86
N THR A 69 7.55 45.94 -6.76
CA THR A 69 8.19 45.32 -5.58
C THR A 69 8.47 43.83 -5.81
N SER A 70 9.60 43.34 -5.29
CA SER A 70 10.06 41.96 -5.48
C SER A 70 9.18 40.93 -4.77
N LYS A 71 8.81 39.85 -5.47
CA LYS A 71 8.16 38.67 -4.87
C LYS A 71 9.04 38.03 -3.78
N PRO A 72 8.45 37.29 -2.82
CA PRO A 72 9.22 36.39 -1.96
C PRO A 72 10.02 35.40 -2.82
N LYS A 73 11.23 35.05 -2.37
CA LYS A 73 12.01 33.99 -3.00
C LYS A 73 11.34 32.64 -2.74
N SER A 74 11.19 31.84 -3.78
CA SER A 74 11.00 30.39 -3.64
C SER A 74 12.22 29.79 -2.97
N ASP A 75 12.02 28.83 -2.08
CA ASP A 75 13.12 28.05 -1.51
C ASP A 75 13.75 27.20 -2.62
N SER A 76 15.06 27.29 -2.79
CA SER A 76 15.77 26.64 -3.88
C SER A 76 16.34 25.31 -3.42
N GLY A 77 16.06 24.25 -4.17
CA GLY A 77 16.87 23.03 -4.15
C GLY A 77 18.33 23.28 -4.57
N PRO A 78 19.12 22.22 -4.84
CA PRO A 78 20.53 22.35 -5.22
C PRO A 78 20.72 23.38 -6.35
N HIS A 79 21.68 24.28 -6.15
CA HIS A 79 21.68 25.63 -6.72
C HIS A 79 21.61 25.73 -8.26
N ASP A 80 20.89 26.75 -8.73
CA ASP A 80 20.95 27.25 -10.11
C ASP A 80 22.36 27.79 -10.45
N THR A 81 23.24 26.94 -10.98
CA THR A 81 24.54 27.34 -11.56
C THR A 81 24.86 26.55 -12.83
N GLU A 82 25.67 27.11 -13.74
CA GLU A 82 26.04 26.46 -15.01
C GLU A 82 26.83 25.14 -14.82
N ASP A 83 27.38 24.90 -13.63
CA ASP A 83 28.12 23.68 -13.27
C ASP A 83 27.21 22.49 -12.87
N LEU A 84 25.90 22.70 -12.69
CA LEU A 84 24.94 21.67 -12.28
C LEU A 84 23.70 21.65 -13.21
N PRO A 85 23.59 20.69 -14.15
CA PRO A 85 22.45 20.65 -15.07
C PRO A 85 21.15 20.21 -14.39
N ASP A 86 20.05 20.89 -14.77
CA ASP A 86 18.70 20.74 -14.21
C ASP A 86 18.05 19.34 -14.38
N TYR A 87 17.02 19.02 -13.59
CA TYR A 87 16.26 17.78 -13.71
C TYR A 87 15.55 17.63 -15.07
N GLU A 88 15.16 18.73 -15.74
CA GLU A 88 14.65 18.69 -17.11
C GLU A 88 15.78 18.45 -18.12
N TRP A 89 17.01 18.91 -17.83
CA TRP A 89 18.19 18.51 -18.59
C TRP A 89 18.40 17.00 -18.47
N TYR A 90 18.44 16.41 -17.27
CA TYR A 90 18.54 14.95 -17.11
C TYR A 90 17.34 14.21 -17.74
N TRP A 91 16.13 14.75 -17.66
CA TRP A 91 14.94 14.15 -18.27
C TRP A 91 15.03 14.05 -19.80
N LYS A 92 15.71 15.02 -20.45
CA LYS A 92 15.94 15.14 -21.89
C LYS A 92 17.28 14.57 -22.40
N HIS A 93 18.32 14.54 -21.57
CA HIS A 93 19.71 14.21 -21.96
C HIS A 93 20.26 12.93 -21.33
N SER A 94 19.50 12.22 -20.47
CA SER A 94 19.86 10.88 -19.96
C SER A 94 19.90 9.77 -21.04
N GLU A 95 19.84 10.13 -22.32
CA GLU A 95 20.14 9.24 -23.45
C GLU A 95 21.64 9.25 -23.82
N ALA A 96 22.47 10.14 -23.24
CA ALA A 96 23.86 10.35 -23.70
C ALA A 96 24.94 10.33 -22.59
N SER A 97 25.51 9.16 -22.34
CA SER A 97 26.98 8.98 -22.19
C SER A 97 27.37 7.50 -22.11
N MET A 98 26.69 6.71 -21.29
CA MET A 98 27.00 5.28 -21.11
C MET A 98 26.45 4.39 -22.25
N PHE A 99 25.51 4.92 -23.03
CA PHE A 99 24.85 4.22 -24.15
C PHE A 99 25.47 4.52 -25.54
N SER A 100 26.48 5.39 -25.61
CA SER A 100 27.21 5.66 -26.86
C SER A 100 28.39 4.70 -27.10
N GLN A 101 28.69 3.81 -26.15
CA GLN A 101 29.61 2.69 -26.36
C GLN A 101 28.82 1.45 -26.81
N ASP A 102 29.19 0.88 -27.97
CA ASP A 102 28.58 -0.33 -28.57
C ASP A 102 28.90 -1.58 -27.73
N SER A 103 28.20 -1.74 -26.60
CA SER A 103 28.06 -3.02 -25.92
C SER A 103 27.21 -3.93 -26.82
N GLY A 104 27.89 -4.62 -27.76
CA GLY A 104 27.30 -5.29 -28.92
C GLY A 104 26.28 -6.41 -28.69
N ILE A 105 25.82 -6.58 -27.45
CA ILE A 105 24.66 -7.38 -27.02
C ILE A 105 23.35 -6.65 -27.39
N PHE A 106 23.36 -5.32 -27.59
CA PHE A 106 22.15 -4.51 -27.81
C PHE A 106 21.61 -4.40 -29.24
N LYS A 107 22.04 -5.28 -30.16
CA LYS A 107 21.75 -5.15 -31.61
C LYS A 107 20.35 -5.60 -32.03
N SER A 108 19.60 -6.25 -31.14
CA SER A 108 18.27 -6.81 -31.38
C SER A 108 17.11 -5.91 -30.91
N PHE A 109 17.21 -5.37 -29.70
CA PHE A 109 16.11 -4.69 -29.02
C PHE A 109 15.75 -3.34 -29.66
N LYS A 110 14.47 -3.17 -30.03
CA LYS A 110 13.95 -1.96 -30.70
C LYS A 110 12.72 -1.40 -29.98
N PRO A 111 12.92 -0.49 -29.01
CA PRO A 111 11.82 0.17 -28.30
C PRO A 111 11.11 1.17 -29.23
N ASN A 112 9.78 1.26 -29.14
CA ASN A 112 9.03 2.37 -29.72
C ASN A 112 8.62 3.36 -28.62
N ASP A 113 9.40 4.43 -28.45
CA ASP A 113 9.12 5.50 -27.49
C ASP A 113 7.80 6.26 -27.74
N THR A 114 7.19 6.12 -28.93
CA THR A 114 5.94 6.82 -29.29
C THR A 114 4.70 6.19 -28.65
N ASP A 115 4.65 4.85 -28.58
CA ASP A 115 3.54 4.08 -28.00
C ASP A 115 3.92 3.27 -26.76
N MET A 116 5.21 3.25 -26.41
CA MET A 116 5.79 2.51 -25.29
C MET A 116 5.59 0.99 -25.44
N THR A 117 5.82 0.48 -26.65
CA THR A 117 5.79 -0.94 -27.00
C THR A 117 7.11 -1.42 -27.58
N CYS A 118 7.27 -2.74 -27.69
CA CYS A 118 8.38 -3.39 -28.37
C CYS A 118 7.87 -4.30 -29.50
N SER A 119 6.70 -3.99 -30.07
CA SER A 119 5.98 -4.82 -31.06
C SER A 119 6.73 -5.12 -32.37
N LEU A 120 7.95 -4.59 -32.53
CA LEU A 120 8.85 -4.79 -33.67
C LEU A 120 10.11 -5.60 -33.31
N ASP A 121 10.26 -6.03 -32.04
CA ASP A 121 11.35 -6.90 -31.61
C ASP A 121 10.97 -8.38 -31.77
N THR A 122 11.71 -9.09 -32.63
CA THR A 122 11.53 -10.52 -32.90
C THR A 122 12.17 -11.42 -31.85
N HIS A 123 12.83 -10.87 -30.83
CA HIS A 123 13.55 -11.59 -29.78
C HIS A 123 12.82 -11.56 -28.42
N ALA A 124 11.56 -11.10 -28.40
CA ALA A 124 10.76 -10.97 -27.20
C ALA A 124 10.54 -12.32 -26.48
N THR A 125 11.25 -12.52 -25.38
CA THR A 125 11.08 -13.68 -24.48
C THR A 125 9.88 -13.46 -23.53
N PRO A 126 8.96 -14.43 -23.39
CA PRO A 126 7.94 -14.35 -22.35
C PRO A 126 8.56 -14.47 -20.95
N PHE A 127 7.91 -13.88 -19.94
CA PHE A 127 8.12 -14.27 -18.55
C PHE A 127 7.55 -15.68 -18.38
N ASN A 128 8.41 -16.70 -18.45
CA ASN A 128 8.01 -18.11 -18.62
C ASN A 128 8.23 -18.97 -17.36
N LYS A 129 8.34 -18.34 -16.19
CA LYS A 129 8.47 -19.01 -14.89
C LYS A 129 7.19 -18.82 -14.09
N GLN A 130 6.75 -19.86 -13.38
CA GLN A 130 5.68 -19.72 -12.40
C GLN A 130 6.25 -19.42 -11.02
N VAL A 131 5.84 -18.31 -10.41
CA VAL A 131 6.25 -17.94 -9.06
C VAL A 131 5.30 -18.53 -8.01
N ARG A 132 5.91 -19.05 -6.94
CA ARG A 132 5.25 -19.63 -5.75
C ARG A 132 6.01 -19.12 -4.55
N GLY A 133 5.72 -17.88 -4.22
CA GLY A 133 6.61 -17.06 -3.41
C GLY A 133 6.03 -16.59 -2.10
N VAL A 134 6.87 -15.94 -1.32
CA VAL A 134 6.46 -15.10 -0.19
C VAL A 134 7.10 -13.73 -0.32
N ASN A 135 6.49 -12.72 0.28
CA ASN A 135 7.14 -11.43 0.50
C ASN A 135 8.03 -11.50 1.75
N LEU A 136 9.06 -10.66 1.81
CA LEU A 136 9.88 -10.39 3.01
C LEU A 136 9.54 -9.01 3.60
N GLY A 137 8.24 -8.71 3.73
CA GLY A 137 7.71 -7.46 4.31
C GLY A 137 8.04 -7.28 5.79
N GLY A 138 7.91 -6.04 6.27
CA GLY A 138 8.33 -5.62 7.60
C GLY A 138 9.81 -5.84 7.92
N TRP A 139 10.70 -5.85 6.90
CA TRP A 139 12.14 -6.09 7.05
C TRP A 139 12.99 -4.84 6.71
N LEU A 140 13.33 -4.63 5.44
CA LEU A 140 14.13 -3.49 4.98
C LEU A 140 13.29 -2.20 4.92
N VAL A 141 11.98 -2.36 4.79
CA VAL A 141 10.95 -1.34 5.01
C VAL A 141 10.08 -1.81 6.18
N LEU A 142 9.92 -0.95 7.20
CA LEU A 142 9.23 -1.31 8.44
C LEU A 142 7.72 -1.05 8.36
N GLU A 143 6.96 -2.03 8.87
CA GLU A 143 5.52 -1.94 9.09
C GLU A 143 5.21 -2.25 10.57
N PRO A 144 4.55 -1.34 11.31
CA PRO A 144 4.30 -1.52 12.74
C PRO A 144 3.47 -2.75 13.09
N TRP A 145 2.58 -3.16 12.19
CA TRP A 145 1.66 -4.28 12.39
C TRP A 145 2.32 -5.65 12.19
N ILE A 146 3.38 -5.72 11.37
CA ILE A 146 4.20 -6.93 11.17
C ILE A 146 5.20 -7.10 12.33
N THR A 147 5.80 -5.99 12.78
CA THR A 147 6.89 -5.95 13.78
C THR A 147 6.57 -5.07 15.01
N PRO A 148 5.49 -5.37 15.74
CA PRO A 148 4.98 -4.53 16.83
C PRO A 148 5.95 -4.27 17.98
N THR A 149 6.85 -5.21 18.33
CA THR A 149 7.73 -5.00 19.49
C THR A 149 8.81 -3.95 19.24
N LEU A 150 9.14 -3.69 17.96
CA LEU A 150 9.97 -2.57 17.54
C LEU A 150 9.26 -1.22 17.72
N PHE A 151 7.92 -1.20 17.72
CA PHE A 151 7.11 0.02 17.82
C PHE A 151 6.47 0.27 19.19
N TYR A 152 6.45 -0.71 20.11
CA TYR A 152 5.94 -0.50 21.48
C TYR A 152 6.65 0.63 22.25
N GLN A 153 7.90 0.96 21.90
CA GLN A 153 8.62 2.10 22.47
C GLN A 153 8.03 3.48 22.13
N PHE A 154 7.08 3.57 21.19
CA PHE A 154 6.37 4.80 20.80
C PHE A 154 4.95 4.88 21.38
N LEU A 155 4.55 3.91 22.21
CA LEU A 155 3.36 4.03 23.06
C LEU A 155 3.66 4.91 24.27
N ASN A 156 2.64 5.57 24.82
CA ASN A 156 2.75 6.42 26.01
C ASN A 156 3.81 7.55 25.84
N THR A 157 3.87 8.17 24.64
CA THR A 157 4.84 9.26 24.33
C THR A 157 4.47 10.58 24.97
N GLN A 158 3.18 10.96 25.02
CA GLN A 158 2.71 12.19 25.69
C GLN A 158 3.16 12.24 27.16
N GLN A 159 3.06 11.11 27.86
CA GLN A 159 3.42 10.96 29.26
C GLN A 159 4.94 10.99 29.51
N ARG A 160 5.76 10.79 28.47
CA ARG A 160 7.24 10.81 28.53
C ARG A 160 7.85 12.11 28.00
N PHE A 161 7.20 12.76 27.04
CA PHE A 161 7.77 13.86 26.26
C PHE A 161 6.90 15.13 26.21
N GLY A 162 5.69 15.11 26.76
CA GLY A 162 4.73 16.21 26.67
C GLY A 162 4.48 16.60 25.21
N ASP A 163 4.37 17.90 24.94
CA ASP A 163 4.09 18.49 23.63
C ASP A 163 5.09 18.09 22.52
N LYS A 164 6.23 17.46 22.86
CA LYS A 164 7.19 16.89 21.89
C LYS A 164 6.80 15.50 21.39
N ALA A 165 5.73 14.88 21.92
CA ALA A 165 5.28 13.53 21.55
C ALA A 165 5.04 13.30 20.04
N PRO A 166 4.50 14.26 19.25
CA PRO A 166 4.43 14.13 17.79
C PRO A 166 5.79 13.87 17.14
N GLY A 167 6.82 14.60 17.56
CA GLY A 167 8.21 14.42 17.08
C GLY A 167 8.99 13.30 17.78
N LYS A 168 8.34 12.53 18.67
CA LYS A 168 8.91 11.40 19.41
C LYS A 168 8.03 10.13 19.35
N THR A 169 7.14 10.07 18.36
CA THR A 169 6.36 8.87 18.01
C THR A 169 6.76 8.42 16.61
N ALA A 170 7.06 7.14 16.42
CA ALA A 170 7.14 6.53 15.11
C ALA A 170 5.84 5.81 14.75
N MET A 171 5.42 5.97 13.51
CA MET A 171 4.26 5.32 12.89
C MET A 171 4.62 4.59 11.59
N ASP A 172 5.82 4.85 11.06
CA ASP A 172 6.39 4.33 9.81
C ASP A 172 7.92 4.44 9.84
N MET A 173 8.60 3.97 8.78
CA MET A 173 10.06 3.98 8.67
C MET A 173 10.68 5.40 8.77
N HIS A 174 10.07 6.39 8.13
CA HIS A 174 10.54 7.79 8.14
C HIS A 174 10.46 8.37 9.55
N THR A 175 9.33 8.21 10.22
CA THR A 175 9.12 8.71 11.58
C THR A 175 9.95 7.96 12.61
N PHE A 176 10.28 6.67 12.38
CA PHE A 176 11.23 5.90 13.18
C PHE A 176 12.61 6.59 13.22
N CYS A 177 13.17 6.92 12.06
CA CYS A 177 14.44 7.67 11.96
C CYS A 177 14.37 9.04 12.66
N THR A 178 13.29 9.82 12.49
CA THR A 178 13.19 11.15 13.12
C THR A 178 12.92 11.09 14.64
N ALA A 179 12.19 10.08 15.11
CA ALA A 179 11.76 9.98 16.51
C ALA A 179 12.89 9.49 17.42
N LEU A 180 13.73 8.55 16.97
CA LEU A 180 14.82 8.04 17.81
C LEU A 180 16.08 8.91 17.77
N ASP A 181 16.30 9.63 16.67
CA ASP A 181 17.63 10.05 16.17
C ASP A 181 18.35 8.95 15.37
N LYS A 182 19.32 9.40 14.56
CA LYS A 182 19.95 8.65 13.48
C LYS A 182 20.77 7.48 14.01
N GLU A 183 21.59 7.73 15.02
CA GLU A 183 22.47 6.75 15.64
C GLU A 183 21.67 5.67 16.41
N GLU A 184 20.65 6.05 17.17
CA GLU A 184 19.81 5.09 17.90
C GLU A 184 18.87 4.31 16.96
N ALA A 185 18.26 4.98 15.96
CA ALA A 185 17.47 4.29 14.95
C ALA A 185 18.31 3.25 14.19
N ASN A 186 19.54 3.61 13.78
CA ASN A 186 20.43 2.70 13.07
C ASN A 186 20.90 1.52 13.93
N ARG A 187 21.20 1.75 15.22
CA ARG A 187 21.52 0.69 16.18
C ARG A 187 20.37 -0.31 16.30
N GLN A 188 19.15 0.16 16.38
CA GLN A 188 17.95 -0.69 16.45
C GLN A 188 17.67 -1.41 15.13
N LEU A 189 17.76 -0.71 14.00
CA LEU A 189 17.54 -1.26 12.67
C LEU A 189 18.51 -2.38 12.33
N ARG A 190 19.80 -2.28 12.68
CA ARG A 190 20.77 -3.37 12.47
C ARG A 190 20.41 -4.64 13.25
N ILE A 191 20.00 -4.51 14.52
CA ILE A 191 19.52 -5.65 15.33
C ILE A 191 18.29 -6.28 14.66
N HIS A 192 17.36 -5.46 14.17
CA HIS A 192 16.20 -5.94 13.44
C HIS A 192 16.60 -6.64 12.12
N TYR A 193 17.45 -6.03 11.28
CA TYR A 193 17.86 -6.57 9.98
C TYR A 193 18.54 -7.95 10.11
N ASP A 194 19.41 -8.12 11.10
CA ASP A 194 20.12 -9.38 11.33
C ASP A 194 19.20 -10.52 11.78
N ASN A 195 18.19 -10.23 12.59
CA ASN A 195 17.39 -11.23 13.31
C ASN A 195 15.97 -11.43 12.76
N TRP A 196 15.44 -10.49 11.94
CA TRP A 196 14.09 -10.62 11.39
C TRP A 196 14.03 -11.57 10.18
N VAL A 197 14.98 -11.51 9.26
CA VAL A 197 15.17 -12.55 8.23
C VAL A 197 16.42 -13.34 8.58
N THR A 198 16.26 -14.62 8.87
CA THR A 198 17.36 -15.53 9.24
C THR A 198 17.51 -16.67 8.24
N GLU A 199 18.68 -17.32 8.22
CA GLU A 199 18.90 -18.55 7.45
C GLU A 199 17.84 -19.64 7.75
N LYS A 200 17.35 -19.72 9.00
CA LYS A 200 16.28 -20.66 9.35
C LYS A 200 14.98 -20.34 8.61
N ASP A 201 14.59 -19.07 8.52
CA ASP A 201 13.39 -18.68 7.78
C ASP A 201 13.52 -19.06 6.29
N ILE A 202 14.67 -18.74 5.67
CA ILE A 202 14.95 -19.06 4.26
C ILE A 202 14.92 -20.58 4.02
N ALA A 203 15.53 -21.37 4.90
CA ALA A 203 15.53 -22.83 4.82
C ALA A 203 14.13 -23.45 5.01
N GLU A 204 13.30 -22.88 5.89
CA GLU A 204 11.93 -23.35 6.14
C GLU A 204 10.99 -22.99 4.97
N LEU A 205 11.19 -21.83 4.33
CA LEU A 205 10.50 -21.45 3.09
C LEU A 205 10.85 -22.39 1.93
N ALA A 206 12.14 -22.67 1.71
CA ALA A 206 12.57 -23.64 0.69
C ALA A 206 12.00 -25.05 0.97
N ALA A 207 11.96 -25.47 2.24
CA ALA A 207 11.35 -26.75 2.64
C ALA A 207 9.82 -26.81 2.44
N ALA A 208 9.13 -25.66 2.45
CA ALA A 208 7.72 -25.53 2.08
C ALA A 208 7.49 -25.52 0.55
N GLY A 209 8.56 -25.59 -0.26
CA GLY A 209 8.48 -25.54 -1.71
C GLY A 209 8.25 -24.14 -2.28
N VAL A 210 8.58 -23.10 -1.52
CA VAL A 210 8.70 -21.73 -2.05
C VAL A 210 9.81 -21.70 -3.09
N ASN A 211 9.63 -20.96 -4.19
CA ASN A 211 10.61 -20.90 -5.30
C ASN A 211 11.13 -19.50 -5.63
N SER A 212 10.56 -18.46 -5.00
CA SER A 212 10.96 -17.06 -5.17
C SER A 212 10.57 -16.23 -3.95
N LEU A 213 11.30 -15.15 -3.70
CA LEU A 213 11.07 -14.18 -2.63
C LEU A 213 10.84 -12.80 -3.25
N ARG A 214 9.72 -12.13 -2.94
CA ARG A 214 9.54 -10.70 -3.25
C ARG A 214 10.09 -9.90 -2.08
N VAL A 215 11.03 -9.00 -2.34
CA VAL A 215 11.81 -8.33 -1.28
C VAL A 215 11.60 -6.82 -1.36
N PRO A 216 10.71 -6.27 -0.52
CA PRO A 216 10.53 -4.84 -0.33
C PRO A 216 11.84 -4.13 0.05
N VAL A 217 12.20 -3.09 -0.71
CA VAL A 217 13.31 -2.16 -0.44
C VAL A 217 12.86 -0.70 -0.59
N GLY A 218 13.50 0.22 0.12
CA GLY A 218 13.31 1.66 -0.10
C GLY A 218 14.32 2.25 -1.08
N ASP A 219 13.95 3.25 -1.88
CA ASP A 219 14.91 3.95 -2.76
C ASP A 219 16.04 4.62 -1.96
N TRP A 220 15.75 5.10 -0.75
CA TRP A 220 16.71 5.60 0.23
C TRP A 220 17.88 4.65 0.57
N MET A 221 17.73 3.33 0.35
CA MET A 221 18.82 2.37 0.54
C MET A 221 19.91 2.49 -0.54
N PHE A 222 19.54 2.97 -1.73
CA PHE A 222 20.38 2.99 -2.93
C PHE A 222 20.67 4.41 -3.44
N ASN A 223 19.86 5.39 -3.02
CA ASN A 223 20.02 6.81 -3.28
C ASN A 223 19.71 7.62 -1.99
N PRO A 224 20.60 7.62 -0.98
CA PRO A 224 20.22 8.06 0.37
C PRO A 224 19.85 9.55 0.49
N TYR A 225 18.81 9.81 1.28
CA TYR A 225 18.35 11.16 1.65
C TYR A 225 17.86 11.20 3.11
N GLU A 226 17.83 12.37 3.74
CA GLU A 226 17.37 12.54 5.12
C GLU A 226 15.84 12.33 5.23
N PRO A 227 15.32 11.62 6.26
CA PRO A 227 16.01 11.19 7.49
C PRO A 227 16.64 9.79 7.42
N PHE A 228 16.59 9.13 6.26
CA PHE A 228 17.02 7.74 6.11
C PHE A 228 18.54 7.57 6.01
N ALA A 229 19.24 8.52 5.39
CA ALA A 229 20.70 8.50 5.24
C ALA A 229 21.39 8.30 6.59
N GLY A 230 22.16 7.22 6.78
CA GLY A 230 22.77 6.91 8.08
C GLY A 230 21.83 6.35 9.16
N CYS A 231 20.51 6.55 9.05
CA CYS A 231 19.53 5.78 9.81
C CYS A 231 19.47 4.33 9.31
N THR A 232 19.54 4.13 7.99
CA THR A 232 19.34 2.80 7.35
C THR A 232 20.62 2.11 6.89
N ASP A 233 21.81 2.64 7.21
CA ASP A 233 23.10 2.06 6.81
C ASP A 233 23.26 0.63 7.37
N GLY A 234 23.55 -0.35 6.52
CA GLY A 234 23.51 -1.78 6.85
C GLY A 234 22.34 -2.52 6.19
N ALA A 235 21.32 -1.82 5.69
CA ALA A 235 20.18 -2.44 5.00
C ALA A 235 20.58 -3.12 3.69
N VAL A 236 21.56 -2.56 2.95
CA VAL A 236 22.03 -3.14 1.69
C VAL A 236 22.90 -4.38 1.95
N GLU A 237 23.75 -4.33 2.98
CA GLU A 237 24.57 -5.44 3.44
C GLU A 237 23.71 -6.61 3.97
N ALA A 238 22.60 -6.29 4.66
CA ALA A 238 21.61 -7.27 5.09
C ALA A 238 20.89 -7.92 3.89
N LEU A 239 20.66 -7.17 2.81
CA LEU A 239 20.12 -7.69 1.55
C LEU A 239 21.11 -8.58 0.79
N ASP A 240 22.39 -8.21 0.71
CA ASP A 240 23.43 -9.08 0.12
C ASP A 240 23.46 -10.45 0.83
N ARG A 241 23.45 -10.43 2.17
CA ARG A 241 23.41 -11.64 3.03
C ARG A 241 22.22 -12.54 2.72
N VAL A 242 21.04 -11.97 2.49
CA VAL A 242 19.83 -12.75 2.15
C VAL A 242 19.82 -13.17 0.67
N ALA A 243 20.48 -12.44 -0.22
CA ALA A 243 20.70 -12.87 -1.60
C ALA A 243 21.63 -14.09 -1.67
N ASP A 244 22.74 -14.10 -0.92
CA ASP A 244 23.61 -15.28 -0.76
C ASP A 244 22.85 -16.47 -0.17
N LEU A 245 21.96 -16.25 0.81
CA LEU A 245 21.10 -17.30 1.36
C LEU A 245 20.08 -17.82 0.34
N ALA A 246 19.43 -16.94 -0.42
CA ALA A 246 18.50 -17.36 -1.48
C ALA A 246 19.22 -18.22 -2.53
N LEU A 247 20.42 -17.81 -2.95
CA LEU A 247 21.27 -18.59 -3.86
C LEU A 247 21.70 -19.95 -3.27
N LYS A 248 21.95 -20.02 -1.96
CA LYS A 248 22.28 -21.27 -1.25
C LYS A 248 21.11 -22.25 -1.21
N TYR A 249 19.87 -21.76 -1.18
CA TYR A 249 18.64 -22.55 -1.06
C TYR A 249 17.84 -22.68 -2.38
N ASP A 250 18.46 -22.34 -3.52
CA ASP A 250 17.85 -22.39 -4.88
C ASP A 250 16.57 -21.55 -5.02
N LEU A 251 16.52 -20.42 -4.31
CA LEU A 251 15.44 -19.43 -4.37
C LEU A 251 15.86 -18.24 -5.25
N GLU A 252 14.92 -17.74 -6.04
CA GLU A 252 15.06 -16.44 -6.69
C GLU A 252 14.57 -15.29 -5.78
N ILE A 253 14.98 -14.07 -6.13
CA ILE A 253 14.55 -12.82 -5.52
C ILE A 253 14.05 -11.89 -6.63
N LEU A 254 12.80 -11.47 -6.51
CA LEU A 254 12.28 -10.25 -7.14
C LEU A 254 12.51 -9.10 -6.15
N LEU A 255 13.35 -8.13 -6.53
CA LEU A 255 13.48 -6.89 -5.76
C LEU A 255 12.28 -6.00 -6.07
N ASP A 256 11.67 -5.40 -5.05
CA ASP A 256 10.54 -4.48 -5.18
C ASP A 256 10.87 -3.15 -4.50
N ILE A 257 10.85 -2.05 -5.25
CA ILE A 257 11.04 -0.71 -4.67
C ILE A 257 9.73 -0.25 -4.03
N HIS A 258 9.57 -0.67 -2.78
CA HIS A 258 8.35 -0.62 -1.99
C HIS A 258 8.09 0.74 -1.35
N GLY A 259 9.14 1.53 -1.12
CA GLY A 259 9.05 2.91 -0.63
C GLY A 259 9.87 3.87 -1.49
N LEU A 260 9.27 5.00 -1.88
CA LEU A 260 9.90 6.03 -2.72
C LEU A 260 9.90 7.41 -2.07
N ILE A 261 10.84 8.26 -2.48
CA ILE A 261 10.91 9.66 -2.05
C ILE A 261 9.58 10.41 -2.29
N GLY A 262 9.03 10.99 -1.22
CA GLY A 262 7.71 11.66 -1.23
C GLY A 262 6.50 10.73 -1.08
N SER A 263 6.69 9.41 -1.03
CA SER A 263 5.67 8.35 -1.06
C SER A 263 4.82 8.30 -2.33
N GLN A 264 4.70 7.10 -2.91
CA GLN A 264 3.91 6.81 -4.09
C GLN A 264 2.44 6.44 -3.80
N ASN A 265 2.08 6.23 -2.53
CA ASN A 265 0.73 5.79 -2.12
C ASN A 265 0.19 6.52 -0.86
N GLY A 266 1.06 7.17 -0.09
CA GLY A 266 0.75 7.83 1.17
C GLY A 266 0.58 6.91 2.37
N PHE A 267 0.77 5.59 2.22
CA PHE A 267 0.66 4.59 3.28
C PHE A 267 1.95 4.47 4.10
N ASP A 268 1.86 3.88 5.29
CA ASP A 268 3.01 3.52 6.13
C ASP A 268 3.93 2.48 5.46
N ASN A 269 3.39 1.54 4.68
CA ASN A 269 4.19 0.56 3.92
C ASN A 269 5.21 1.22 2.97
N SER A 270 4.93 2.41 2.41
CA SER A 270 5.90 3.17 1.59
C SER A 270 7.06 3.78 2.38
N GLY A 271 7.09 3.56 3.70
CA GLY A 271 8.01 4.18 4.64
C GLY A 271 7.61 5.57 5.09
N LYS A 272 6.58 6.21 4.50
CA LYS A 272 6.12 7.55 4.91
C LYS A 272 4.61 7.76 4.70
N SER A 273 3.89 7.87 5.82
CA SER A 273 2.47 8.23 5.85
C SER A 273 2.24 9.69 5.44
N SER A 274 1.37 9.91 4.46
CA SER A 274 0.95 11.25 4.04
C SER A 274 -0.07 11.87 5.01
N ASN A 275 0.13 13.15 5.31
CA ASN A 275 -0.84 14.03 6.02
C ASN A 275 -1.31 13.54 7.40
N VAL A 276 -0.45 12.90 8.19
CA VAL A 276 -0.72 12.63 9.61
C VAL A 276 -0.90 13.96 10.35
N LYS A 277 -2.15 14.29 10.68
CA LYS A 277 -2.52 15.57 11.29
C LYS A 277 -2.61 15.38 12.80
N TRP A 278 -1.55 15.79 13.50
CA TRP A 278 -1.50 15.81 14.96
C TRP A 278 -2.48 16.83 15.53
N THR A 279 -3.25 16.41 16.54
CA THR A 279 -4.27 17.21 17.23
C THR A 279 -4.22 17.00 18.74
N SER A 280 -4.89 17.88 19.48
CA SER A 280 -5.04 17.82 20.94
C SER A 280 -6.51 17.86 21.37
N ILE A 281 -7.42 17.51 20.44
CA ILE A 281 -8.85 17.84 20.50
C ILE A 281 -9.71 16.57 20.47
N ALA A 282 -9.69 15.82 21.57
CA ALA A 282 -10.70 14.80 21.89
C ALA A 282 -11.15 14.96 23.35
N SER A 283 -12.33 15.53 23.56
CA SER A 283 -12.83 15.98 24.87
C SER A 283 -13.37 14.86 25.79
N THR A 284 -12.94 13.61 25.58
CA THR A 284 -13.48 12.39 26.22
C THR A 284 -12.44 11.56 26.98
N GLN A 285 -11.16 11.96 26.94
CA GLN A 285 -10.06 11.49 27.78
C GLN A 285 -9.26 12.72 28.26
N PRO A 286 -8.44 12.65 29.33
CA PRO A 286 -7.99 13.86 30.03
C PRO A 286 -7.28 14.89 29.15
N VAL A 287 -7.59 16.16 29.42
CA VAL A 287 -7.12 17.35 28.69
C VAL A 287 -5.60 17.34 28.56
N GLY A 288 -5.08 17.56 27.34
CA GLY A 288 -3.64 17.46 27.05
C GLY A 288 -3.20 16.07 26.56
N THR A 289 -4.13 15.25 26.05
CA THR A 289 -3.81 13.98 25.37
C THR A 289 -3.51 14.23 23.89
N THR A 290 -2.46 13.60 23.35
CA THR A 290 -2.15 13.64 21.90
C THR A 290 -3.10 12.73 21.13
N THR A 291 -3.73 13.29 20.11
CA THR A 291 -4.48 12.55 19.09
C THR A 291 -3.90 12.83 17.70
N PHE A 292 -4.27 12.04 16.71
CA PHE A 292 -3.95 12.33 15.32
C PHE A 292 -5.05 11.84 14.37
N GLU A 293 -5.08 12.41 13.17
CA GLU A 293 -5.87 11.92 12.05
C GLU A 293 -4.91 11.31 11.01
N HIS A 294 -4.95 10.00 10.81
CA HIS A 294 -4.22 9.30 9.75
C HIS A 294 -5.03 9.35 8.45
N TRP A 295 -4.39 9.74 7.34
CA TRP A 295 -5.00 9.86 6.00
C TRP A 295 -6.34 10.63 5.91
N PRO A 296 -6.51 11.83 6.50
CA PRO A 296 -7.72 12.64 6.32
C PRO A 296 -8.01 12.92 4.83
N ILE A 297 -6.95 13.14 4.04
CA ILE A 297 -6.90 12.85 2.60
C ILE A 297 -5.59 12.11 2.31
N ARG A 298 -5.67 10.90 1.73
CA ARG A 298 -4.51 10.15 1.20
C ARG A 298 -3.95 10.88 -0.03
N GLN A 299 -2.63 11.01 -0.12
CA GLN A 299 -1.89 11.70 -1.19
C GLN A 299 -0.54 11.01 -1.45
N ALA A 300 0.04 11.20 -2.63
CA ALA A 300 1.31 10.58 -3.05
C ALA A 300 2.27 11.59 -3.69
N GLU A 301 3.03 12.31 -2.86
CA GLU A 301 3.88 13.43 -3.28
C GLU A 301 5.14 12.99 -4.04
N TRP A 302 5.39 11.68 -4.19
CA TRP A 302 6.36 11.14 -5.16
C TRP A 302 6.09 11.63 -6.59
N ALA A 303 4.83 11.61 -7.03
CA ALA A 303 4.48 11.96 -8.41
C ALA A 303 4.34 13.48 -8.64
N GLY A 304 4.14 14.27 -7.58
CA GLY A 304 3.85 15.70 -7.63
C GLY A 304 2.83 16.12 -6.57
N THR A 305 2.49 17.40 -6.53
CA THR A 305 1.57 17.94 -5.52
C THR A 305 0.13 17.64 -5.85
N PHE A 306 -0.58 16.98 -4.93
CA PHE A 306 -2.00 16.66 -5.10
C PHE A 306 -2.93 17.80 -4.65
N ASP A 307 -3.71 18.33 -5.59
CA ASP A 307 -4.83 19.23 -5.35
C ASP A 307 -6.05 18.44 -4.85
N VAL A 308 -6.41 18.66 -3.59
CA VAL A 308 -7.54 18.03 -2.90
C VAL A 308 -8.88 18.47 -3.48
N GLU A 309 -9.04 19.77 -3.80
CA GLU A 309 -10.32 20.35 -4.20
C GLU A 309 -10.69 19.94 -5.63
N ASN A 310 -9.70 19.90 -6.51
CA ASN A 310 -9.86 19.53 -7.92
C ASN A 310 -9.52 18.04 -8.19
N HIS A 311 -9.25 17.25 -7.16
CA HIS A 311 -8.92 15.82 -7.19
C HIS A 311 -7.88 15.42 -8.26
N ASN A 312 -6.82 16.22 -8.42
CA ASN A 312 -5.80 16.00 -9.45
C ASN A 312 -4.40 16.42 -8.99
N TYR A 313 -3.40 16.30 -9.86
CA TYR A 313 -2.04 16.77 -9.59
C TYR A 313 -1.86 18.17 -10.19
N SER A 314 -1.65 19.17 -9.34
CA SER A 314 -1.40 20.57 -9.75
C SER A 314 0.02 20.77 -10.28
N SER A 315 0.96 19.93 -9.85
CA SER A 315 2.34 19.86 -10.32
C SER A 315 2.78 18.41 -10.53
N ILE A 316 3.84 18.17 -11.30
CA ILE A 316 4.50 16.87 -11.42
C ILE A 316 5.93 17.00 -10.91
N ASN A 317 6.31 16.23 -9.89
CA ASN A 317 7.63 16.29 -9.30
C ASN A 317 8.62 15.39 -10.06
N TYR A 318 9.18 15.92 -11.14
CA TYR A 318 10.19 15.22 -11.94
C TYR A 318 11.51 14.97 -11.20
N ALA A 319 11.81 15.71 -10.12
CA ALA A 319 12.98 15.43 -9.29
C ALA A 319 12.81 14.13 -8.50
N ASN A 320 11.66 13.92 -7.85
CA ASN A 320 11.31 12.66 -7.18
C ASN A 320 11.28 11.48 -8.18
N LEU A 321 10.64 11.66 -9.35
CA LEU A 321 10.61 10.63 -10.40
C LEU A 321 12.02 10.26 -10.90
N ASN A 322 12.92 11.24 -11.07
CA ASN A 322 14.31 10.99 -11.47
C ASN A 322 15.13 10.36 -10.33
N HIS A 323 14.90 10.74 -9.07
CA HIS A 323 15.57 10.15 -7.91
C HIS A 323 15.32 8.63 -7.81
N SER A 324 14.07 8.20 -8.04
CA SER A 324 13.72 6.77 -8.07
C SER A 324 14.32 6.05 -9.28
N ILE A 325 14.52 6.72 -10.44
CA ILE A 325 15.28 6.15 -11.57
C ILE A 325 16.76 5.95 -11.21
N VAL A 326 17.38 6.85 -10.44
CA VAL A 326 18.76 6.67 -9.96
C VAL A 326 18.86 5.48 -9.00
N ALA A 327 17.87 5.27 -8.13
CA ALA A 327 17.81 4.08 -7.29
C ALA A 327 17.66 2.78 -8.11
N VAL A 328 16.80 2.77 -9.14
CA VAL A 328 16.72 1.67 -10.12
C VAL A 328 18.09 1.38 -10.75
N GLU A 329 18.82 2.40 -11.22
CA GLU A 329 20.14 2.22 -11.84
C GLU A 329 21.20 1.72 -10.84
N ALA A 330 21.14 2.15 -9.57
CA ALA A 330 22.02 1.68 -8.51
C ALA A 330 21.74 0.21 -8.13
N ILE A 331 20.47 -0.18 -7.99
CA ILE A 331 20.03 -1.56 -7.73
C ILE A 331 20.54 -2.50 -8.84
N ILE A 332 20.31 -2.15 -10.11
CA ILE A 332 20.75 -2.99 -11.23
C ILE A 332 22.29 -3.09 -11.24
N ASN A 333 23.00 -1.98 -11.04
CA ASN A 333 24.47 -2.00 -11.09
C ASN A 333 25.11 -2.82 -9.97
N ARG A 334 24.50 -2.89 -8.78
CA ARG A 334 24.94 -3.81 -7.71
C ARG A 334 24.63 -5.27 -8.05
N TYR A 335 23.39 -5.56 -8.42
CA TYR A 335 22.87 -6.93 -8.38
C TYR A 335 22.82 -7.69 -9.71
N LYS A 336 23.07 -7.05 -10.87
CA LYS A 336 23.03 -7.69 -12.21
C LYS A 336 23.90 -8.95 -12.38
N GLY A 337 24.92 -9.13 -11.55
CA GLY A 337 25.76 -10.34 -11.54
C GLY A 337 25.34 -11.41 -10.52
N HIS A 338 24.40 -11.12 -9.61
CA HIS A 338 24.01 -12.00 -8.52
C HIS A 338 22.90 -12.96 -8.95
N LYS A 339 23.19 -14.26 -8.97
CA LYS A 339 22.36 -15.28 -9.63
C LYS A 339 20.95 -15.46 -9.07
N ALA A 340 20.73 -15.19 -7.78
CA ALA A 340 19.38 -15.25 -7.21
C ALA A 340 18.49 -14.07 -7.66
N ILE A 341 19.04 -12.92 -8.07
CA ILE A 341 18.23 -11.74 -8.38
C ILE A 341 17.65 -11.89 -9.78
N MET A 342 16.37 -12.26 -9.86
CA MET A 342 15.68 -12.56 -11.12
C MET A 342 15.27 -11.29 -11.89
N GLY A 343 15.08 -10.17 -11.19
CA GLY A 343 14.50 -8.97 -11.76
C GLY A 343 14.09 -7.92 -10.73
N LEU A 344 13.34 -6.93 -11.20
CA LEU A 344 12.97 -5.73 -10.46
C LEU A 344 11.52 -5.32 -10.73
N GLU A 345 10.79 -5.02 -9.66
CA GLU A 345 9.61 -4.15 -9.65
C GLU A 345 10.04 -2.73 -9.24
N PRO A 346 9.81 -1.68 -10.05
CA PRO A 346 10.42 -0.37 -9.84
C PRO A 346 9.59 0.59 -8.98
N VAL A 347 8.36 0.21 -8.59
CA VAL A 347 7.49 0.95 -7.66
C VAL A 347 6.30 0.08 -7.20
N ASN A 348 6.20 -0.20 -5.89
CA ASN A 348 5.03 -0.85 -5.32
C ASN A 348 3.82 0.09 -5.24
N GLU A 349 2.59 -0.42 -5.43
CA GLU A 349 1.33 0.28 -5.10
C GLU A 349 1.17 1.77 -5.53
N PRO A 350 1.66 2.24 -6.69
CA PRO A 350 1.53 3.65 -7.06
C PRO A 350 0.04 4.07 -7.16
N TRP A 351 -0.34 5.12 -6.44
CA TRP A 351 -1.74 5.46 -6.14
C TRP A 351 -2.66 5.55 -7.36
N GLU A 352 -3.92 5.15 -7.21
CA GLU A 352 -4.96 5.14 -8.25
C GLU A 352 -5.27 6.53 -8.85
N LEU A 353 -4.86 7.64 -8.22
CA LEU A 353 -4.97 8.98 -8.80
C LEU A 353 -3.66 9.48 -9.44
N THR A 354 -2.52 8.79 -9.25
CA THR A 354 -1.24 9.12 -9.91
C THR A 354 -1.41 9.10 -11.43
N PRO A 355 -1.08 10.17 -12.18
CA PRO A 355 -1.52 10.30 -13.57
C PRO A 355 -0.94 9.19 -14.46
N ILE A 356 -1.81 8.36 -15.05
CA ILE A 356 -1.39 7.13 -15.76
C ILE A 356 -0.38 7.37 -16.89
N LYS A 357 -0.37 8.56 -17.51
CA LYS A 357 0.64 8.97 -18.50
C LYS A 357 2.03 9.23 -17.90
N VAL A 358 2.10 9.70 -16.65
CA VAL A 358 3.35 9.91 -15.90
C VAL A 358 3.88 8.58 -15.39
N LEU A 359 3.02 7.76 -14.76
CA LEU A 359 3.41 6.42 -14.29
C LEU A 359 3.94 5.53 -15.42
N LYS A 360 3.28 5.52 -16.58
CA LYS A 360 3.78 4.78 -17.76
C LYS A 360 5.11 5.31 -18.29
N ARG A 361 5.37 6.62 -18.23
CA ARG A 361 6.68 7.19 -18.59
C ARG A 361 7.76 6.78 -17.60
N TYR A 362 7.44 6.70 -16.30
CA TYR A 362 8.35 6.16 -15.29
C TYR A 362 8.66 4.69 -15.56
N TYR A 363 7.64 3.82 -15.62
CA TYR A 363 7.81 2.39 -15.95
C TYR A 363 8.59 2.17 -17.26
N TRP A 364 8.31 2.94 -18.31
CA TRP A 364 9.02 2.84 -19.59
C TRP A 364 10.49 3.27 -19.48
N LYS A 365 10.80 4.34 -18.73
CA LYS A 365 12.19 4.72 -18.44
C LYS A 365 12.89 3.60 -17.66
N SER A 366 12.31 3.10 -16.56
CA SER A 366 12.87 2.01 -15.74
C SER A 366 13.06 0.71 -16.54
N TYR A 367 12.12 0.34 -17.40
CA TYR A 367 12.22 -0.81 -18.30
C TYR A 367 13.42 -0.68 -19.24
N LYS A 368 13.62 0.49 -19.89
CA LYS A 368 14.81 0.75 -20.71
C LYS A 368 16.11 0.65 -19.89
N ARG A 369 16.14 1.05 -18.61
CA ARG A 369 17.31 0.85 -17.71
C ARG A 369 17.58 -0.63 -17.47
N VAL A 370 16.58 -1.38 -17.02
CA VAL A 370 16.71 -2.81 -16.70
C VAL A 370 17.19 -3.59 -17.92
N LYS A 371 16.57 -3.41 -19.08
CA LYS A 371 17.00 -4.10 -20.30
C LYS A 371 18.44 -3.75 -20.70
N VAL A 372 18.89 -2.50 -20.60
CA VAL A 372 20.26 -2.14 -21.02
C VAL A 372 21.32 -2.60 -20.02
N LEU A 373 21.07 -2.46 -18.71
CA LEU A 373 22.06 -2.74 -17.66
C LEU A 373 22.05 -4.21 -17.19
N ALA A 374 20.92 -4.92 -17.35
CA ALA A 374 20.75 -6.34 -17.03
C ALA A 374 19.73 -7.00 -17.99
N PRO A 375 20.11 -7.28 -19.26
CA PRO A 375 19.16 -7.70 -20.30
C PRO A 375 18.35 -8.96 -19.98
N SER A 376 18.86 -9.87 -19.14
CA SER A 376 18.17 -11.10 -18.72
C SER A 376 17.19 -10.92 -17.55
N TRP A 377 17.19 -9.76 -16.87
CA TRP A 377 16.31 -9.51 -15.73
C TRP A 377 14.84 -9.41 -16.16
N LYS A 378 13.97 -9.94 -15.31
CA LYS A 378 12.52 -9.74 -15.38
C LYS A 378 12.15 -8.32 -14.93
N PHE A 379 11.07 -7.79 -15.48
CA PHE A 379 10.58 -6.45 -15.16
C PHE A 379 9.10 -6.53 -14.81
N VAL A 380 8.79 -6.31 -13.54
CA VAL A 380 7.43 -6.41 -13.00
C VAL A 380 6.86 -5.01 -12.80
N ILE A 381 5.55 -4.82 -13.00
CA ILE A 381 4.87 -3.54 -12.79
C ILE A 381 3.54 -3.70 -12.05
N HIS A 382 3.40 -3.07 -10.89
CA HIS A 382 2.12 -3.01 -10.18
C HIS A 382 1.03 -2.28 -11.01
N ASP A 383 -0.20 -2.82 -10.98
CA ASP A 383 -1.34 -2.33 -11.77
C ASP A 383 -1.89 -0.94 -11.36
N SER A 384 -1.33 -0.32 -10.32
CA SER A 384 -1.72 1.00 -9.79
C SER A 384 -3.15 1.05 -9.21
N PHE A 385 -3.63 -0.07 -8.67
CA PHE A 385 -5.04 -0.33 -8.28
C PHE A 385 -6.01 -0.29 -9.46
N ARG A 386 -5.52 -0.49 -10.68
CA ARG A 386 -6.26 -0.32 -11.95
C ARG A 386 -6.22 -1.60 -12.78
N PHE A 387 -6.60 -2.73 -12.18
CA PHE A 387 -6.63 -4.05 -12.81
C PHE A 387 -7.66 -4.14 -13.95
N GLY A 388 -7.27 -3.75 -15.17
CA GLY A 388 -8.14 -3.80 -16.34
C GLY A 388 -7.47 -3.48 -17.67
N LEU A 389 -7.90 -4.17 -18.74
CA LEU A 389 -7.34 -4.10 -20.09
C LEU A 389 -7.34 -2.68 -20.68
N GLN A 390 -8.34 -1.87 -20.36
CA GLN A 390 -8.46 -0.47 -20.77
C GLN A 390 -7.27 0.39 -20.31
N PHE A 391 -6.65 0.04 -19.19
CA PHE A 391 -5.47 0.72 -18.68
C PHE A 391 -4.21 0.14 -19.29
N TRP A 392 -4.04 -1.18 -19.27
CA TRP A 392 -2.71 -1.78 -19.48
C TRP A 392 -2.46 -2.39 -20.87
N ALA A 393 -3.46 -2.95 -21.58
CA ALA A 393 -3.29 -3.86 -22.74
C ALA A 393 -2.63 -3.28 -24.02
N LYS A 394 -2.21 -2.01 -24.00
CA LYS A 394 -1.42 -1.36 -25.06
C LYS A 394 -0.01 -0.96 -24.63
N PHE A 395 0.31 -1.03 -23.34
CA PHE A 395 1.59 -0.64 -22.76
C PHE A 395 2.53 -1.85 -22.66
N LEU A 396 3.83 -1.65 -22.90
CA LEU A 396 4.85 -2.71 -22.96
C LEU A 396 4.50 -3.86 -23.94
N LYS A 397 3.60 -3.64 -24.91
CA LYS A 397 3.14 -4.72 -25.79
C LYS A 397 4.31 -5.29 -26.60
N GLY A 398 4.48 -6.61 -26.55
CA GLY A 398 5.58 -7.32 -27.22
C GLY A 398 6.97 -7.11 -26.58
N CYS A 399 7.06 -6.52 -25.39
CA CYS A 399 8.34 -6.35 -24.71
C CYS A 399 8.78 -7.63 -23.97
N PRO A 400 10.06 -8.05 -24.09
CA PRO A 400 10.58 -9.22 -23.37
C PRO A 400 10.52 -9.08 -21.84
N ASP A 401 10.33 -10.22 -21.17
CA ASP A 401 10.52 -10.45 -19.74
C ASP A 401 9.63 -9.64 -18.78
N ILE A 402 8.52 -9.09 -19.29
CA ILE A 402 7.57 -8.30 -18.51
C ILE A 402 6.53 -9.19 -17.78
N ALA A 403 6.04 -8.70 -16.64
CA ALA A 403 4.83 -9.18 -15.99
C ALA A 403 4.08 -8.01 -15.32
N LEU A 404 2.77 -8.17 -15.12
CA LEU A 404 1.94 -7.27 -14.31
C LEU A 404 1.78 -7.85 -12.91
N ASP A 405 1.94 -7.02 -11.87
CA ASP A 405 1.56 -7.36 -10.50
C ASP A 405 0.17 -6.79 -10.15
N THR A 406 -0.59 -7.53 -9.35
CA THR A 406 -1.89 -7.14 -8.82
C THR A 406 -2.10 -7.68 -7.40
N HIS A 407 -2.59 -6.83 -6.49
CA HIS A 407 -2.75 -7.15 -5.08
C HIS A 407 -4.18 -7.59 -4.75
N ILE A 408 -4.39 -8.85 -4.32
CA ILE A 408 -5.72 -9.46 -4.17
C ILE A 408 -6.00 -9.83 -2.71
N TYR A 409 -6.47 -8.83 -1.97
CA TYR A 409 -6.88 -8.95 -0.57
C TYR A 409 -8.40 -9.07 -0.39
N GLN A 410 -8.80 -9.67 0.73
CA GLN A 410 -10.21 -9.73 1.17
C GLN A 410 -10.43 -9.08 2.55
N ALA A 411 -9.37 -8.61 3.22
CA ALA A 411 -9.41 -8.05 4.57
C ALA A 411 -10.29 -6.79 4.70
N TRP A 412 -10.38 -5.98 3.63
CA TRP A 412 -11.16 -4.74 3.59
C TRP A 412 -12.56 -4.90 2.95
N ASN A 413 -12.94 -6.13 2.57
CA ASN A 413 -14.28 -6.43 2.05
C ASN A 413 -15.37 -6.06 3.08
N PRO A 414 -16.59 -5.72 2.65
CA PRO A 414 -17.74 -5.67 3.55
C PRO A 414 -17.96 -7.02 4.26
N PRO A 415 -18.38 -7.04 5.54
CA PRO A 415 -18.74 -8.28 6.23
C PRO A 415 -19.76 -9.10 5.42
N GLY A 416 -19.50 -10.40 5.29
CA GLY A 416 -20.23 -11.31 4.41
C GLY A 416 -20.10 -12.75 4.88
N THR A 417 -20.77 -13.67 4.19
CA THR A 417 -20.74 -15.10 4.55
C THR A 417 -19.49 -15.79 4.02
N VAL A 418 -19.15 -16.96 4.61
CA VAL A 418 -18.09 -17.84 4.10
C VAL A 418 -18.25 -18.13 2.59
N ALA A 419 -19.49 -18.27 2.11
CA ALA A 419 -19.78 -18.51 0.70
C ALA A 419 -19.45 -17.30 -0.19
N ASP A 420 -19.61 -16.07 0.30
CA ASP A 420 -19.25 -14.85 -0.44
C ASP A 420 -17.72 -14.76 -0.60
N PHE A 421 -16.96 -15.02 0.47
CA PHE A 421 -15.49 -15.03 0.44
C PHE A 421 -14.92 -16.18 -0.40
N PHE A 422 -15.52 -17.37 -0.34
CA PHE A 422 -15.15 -18.51 -1.18
C PHE A 422 -15.44 -18.25 -2.67
N SER A 423 -16.62 -17.72 -2.99
CA SER A 423 -16.98 -17.36 -4.36
C SER A 423 -16.04 -16.28 -4.92
N ASN A 424 -15.81 -15.21 -4.16
CA ASN A 424 -14.89 -14.13 -4.54
C ASN A 424 -13.43 -14.59 -4.69
N ALA A 425 -12.97 -15.58 -3.90
CA ALA A 425 -11.63 -16.17 -4.07
C ALA A 425 -11.52 -17.01 -5.36
N CYS A 426 -12.52 -17.85 -5.64
CA CYS A 426 -12.54 -18.67 -6.84
C CYS A 426 -12.69 -17.83 -8.13
N GLN A 427 -13.51 -16.78 -8.11
CA GLN A 427 -13.80 -15.94 -9.29
C GLN A 427 -12.61 -15.11 -9.79
N GLN A 428 -11.53 -14.96 -9.01
CA GLN A 428 -10.31 -14.26 -9.47
C GLN A 428 -9.72 -14.90 -10.73
N LYS A 429 -9.89 -16.22 -10.91
CA LYS A 429 -9.38 -16.98 -12.07
C LYS A 429 -9.83 -16.44 -13.42
N TYR A 430 -10.99 -15.78 -13.48
CA TYR A 430 -11.55 -15.23 -14.71
C TYR A 430 -10.85 -13.93 -15.08
N VAL A 431 -10.81 -12.96 -14.18
CA VAL A 431 -10.18 -11.64 -14.44
C VAL A 431 -8.66 -11.74 -14.59
N ILE A 432 -8.00 -12.65 -13.87
CA ILE A 432 -6.57 -12.97 -14.08
C ILE A 432 -6.35 -13.54 -15.48
N SER A 433 -7.18 -14.50 -15.91
CA SER A 433 -7.05 -15.10 -17.25
C SER A 433 -7.39 -14.13 -18.38
N ASP A 434 -8.39 -13.25 -18.21
CA ASP A 434 -8.72 -12.20 -19.18
C ASP A 434 -7.55 -11.21 -19.35
N MET A 435 -6.91 -10.82 -18.25
CA MET A 435 -5.73 -9.94 -18.27
C MET A 435 -4.51 -10.63 -18.91
N GLU A 436 -4.24 -11.89 -18.56
CA GLU A 436 -3.07 -12.63 -19.05
C GLU A 436 -3.19 -12.98 -20.54
N ASN A 437 -4.34 -13.50 -20.99
CA ASN A 437 -4.57 -13.86 -22.39
C ASN A 437 -4.48 -12.67 -23.36
N ALA A 438 -4.79 -11.46 -22.90
CA ALA A 438 -4.90 -10.28 -23.75
C ALA A 438 -3.68 -9.33 -23.70
N MET A 439 -2.73 -9.54 -22.78
CA MET A 439 -1.64 -8.60 -22.54
C MET A 439 -0.28 -9.24 -22.24
N MET A 440 -0.08 -9.72 -21.01
CA MET A 440 1.20 -10.22 -20.49
C MET A 440 0.94 -11.07 -19.24
N PRO A 441 1.89 -11.94 -18.83
CA PRO A 441 1.88 -12.67 -17.56
C PRO A 441 1.42 -11.84 -16.36
N VAL A 442 0.49 -12.39 -15.58
CA VAL A 442 -0.05 -11.78 -14.35
C VAL A 442 0.48 -12.55 -13.13
N ILE A 443 1.01 -11.80 -12.17
CA ILE A 443 1.44 -12.28 -10.86
C ILE A 443 0.52 -11.65 -9.81
N VAL A 444 0.10 -12.43 -8.81
CA VAL A 444 -0.57 -11.93 -7.61
C VAL A 444 0.49 -11.73 -6.52
N GLY A 445 1.23 -10.63 -6.60
CA GLY A 445 2.40 -10.36 -5.76
C GLY A 445 2.07 -10.07 -4.31
N GLU A 446 0.81 -9.77 -4.01
CA GLU A 446 0.32 -9.73 -2.64
C GLU A 446 -1.08 -10.33 -2.48
N TRP A 447 -1.18 -11.25 -1.51
CA TRP A 447 -2.44 -11.80 -1.01
C TRP A 447 -2.23 -12.42 0.37
N SER A 448 -3.26 -12.43 1.21
CA SER A 448 -3.25 -13.09 2.53
C SER A 448 -4.50 -13.94 2.77
N ILE A 449 -4.60 -14.61 3.92
CA ILE A 449 -5.85 -15.25 4.38
C ILE A 449 -6.69 -14.28 5.23
N GLY A 450 -6.34 -12.98 5.25
CA GLY A 450 -7.12 -11.93 5.90
C GLY A 450 -8.55 -11.84 5.34
N THR A 451 -9.52 -12.15 6.18
CA THR A 451 -10.98 -12.02 5.94
C THR A 451 -11.59 -10.76 6.56
N ASP A 452 -10.78 -10.07 7.35
CA ASP A 452 -11.10 -8.88 8.13
C ASP A 452 -9.78 -8.11 8.36
N ASN A 453 -9.88 -6.87 8.86
CA ASN A 453 -8.74 -6.04 9.19
C ASN A 453 -8.60 -5.78 10.71
N CYS A 454 -8.84 -6.81 11.53
CA CYS A 454 -8.63 -6.76 12.98
C CYS A 454 -7.16 -6.92 13.43
N ALA A 455 -6.22 -7.26 12.54
CA ALA A 455 -4.82 -7.37 12.92
C ALA A 455 -4.29 -6.03 13.47
N MET A 456 -3.70 -6.06 14.67
CA MET A 456 -3.24 -4.88 15.39
C MET A 456 -2.40 -3.97 14.49
N TRP A 457 -2.84 -2.72 14.31
CA TRP A 457 -2.19 -1.68 13.49
C TRP A 457 -2.16 -1.90 11.97
N LEU A 458 -2.87 -2.89 11.42
CA LEU A 458 -2.94 -3.15 9.96
C LEU A 458 -3.52 -1.96 9.14
N ASN A 459 -4.16 -1.01 9.80
CA ASN A 459 -4.69 0.22 9.19
C ASN A 459 -3.95 1.48 9.70
N GLY A 460 -2.71 1.33 10.17
CA GLY A 460 -1.86 2.38 10.76
C GLY A 460 -1.53 2.17 12.24
N PHE A 461 -0.34 2.60 12.68
CA PHE A 461 0.08 2.57 14.08
C PHE A 461 -0.93 3.26 14.99
N ASN A 462 -1.54 2.50 15.89
CA ASN A 462 -2.53 2.93 16.88
C ASN A 462 -3.74 3.71 16.32
N ASP A 463 -4.09 3.47 15.06
CA ASP A 463 -5.29 3.98 14.37
C ASP A 463 -6.11 2.83 13.75
N ASN A 464 -7.35 3.11 13.36
CA ASN A 464 -8.01 2.41 12.26
C ASN A 464 -8.68 3.43 11.34
N LEU A 465 -8.53 3.24 10.02
CA LEU A 465 -9.36 3.88 8.99
C LEU A 465 -10.82 4.07 9.46
N PRO A 466 -11.38 5.29 9.45
CA PRO A 466 -12.73 5.57 9.95
C PRO A 466 -13.79 4.61 9.40
N GLY A 467 -14.50 3.92 10.30
CA GLY A 467 -15.47 2.88 9.96
C GLY A 467 -14.89 1.46 9.83
N PHE A 468 -13.65 1.24 10.26
CA PHE A 468 -13.04 -0.08 10.46
C PHE A 468 -12.53 -0.25 11.91
N PRO A 469 -12.34 -1.50 12.39
CA PRO A 469 -12.79 -2.76 11.79
C PRO A 469 -14.33 -2.83 11.73
N LYS A 470 -14.87 -3.49 10.70
CA LYS A 470 -16.33 -3.57 10.46
C LYS A 470 -17.03 -4.70 11.24
N VAL A 471 -16.32 -5.28 12.22
CA VAL A 471 -16.61 -6.54 12.91
C VAL A 471 -16.07 -6.48 14.34
N GLN A 472 -16.52 -7.35 15.24
CA GLN A 472 -15.90 -7.50 16.56
C GLN A 472 -14.56 -8.23 16.40
N CYS A 473 -13.49 -7.74 17.03
CA CYS A 473 -12.17 -8.38 16.96
C CYS A 473 -11.92 -9.31 18.14
N HIS A 474 -11.45 -10.52 17.84
CA HIS A 474 -10.91 -11.43 18.84
C HIS A 474 -9.56 -10.91 19.35
N MET A 475 -9.40 -10.98 20.67
CA MET A 475 -8.26 -10.41 21.41
C MET A 475 -7.42 -11.55 22.02
N ILE A 476 -6.16 -11.69 21.59
CA ILE A 476 -5.21 -12.65 22.17
C ILE A 476 -4.16 -11.94 23.04
N ASP A 477 -3.33 -12.68 23.78
CA ASP A 477 -2.18 -12.09 24.47
C ASP A 477 -1.18 -11.51 23.46
N CYS A 478 -0.77 -10.26 23.67
CA CYS A 478 0.29 -9.62 22.90
C CYS A 478 1.64 -10.32 23.14
N PRO A 479 2.59 -10.24 22.19
CA PRO A 479 4.01 -10.42 22.48
C PRO A 479 4.42 -9.49 23.63
N VAL A 480 4.74 -10.05 24.81
CA VAL A 480 5.13 -9.24 25.97
C VAL A 480 6.59 -8.81 25.81
N ASN A 481 7.44 -9.75 25.42
CA ASN A 481 8.83 -9.52 25.05
C ASN A 481 8.96 -9.72 23.54
N SER A 482 9.95 -9.09 22.90
CA SER A 482 10.30 -9.44 21.53
C SER A 482 10.86 -10.86 21.46
N THR A 483 10.54 -11.58 20.39
CA THR A 483 11.06 -12.92 20.11
C THR A 483 12.39 -12.89 19.34
N TYR A 484 12.82 -11.72 18.86
CA TYR A 484 13.98 -11.58 17.96
C TYR A 484 14.88 -10.36 18.22
N LEU A 485 14.38 -9.30 18.88
CA LEU A 485 15.17 -8.08 19.18
C LEU A 485 16.08 -8.20 20.42
N GLY A 486 15.95 -9.28 21.20
CA GLY A 486 16.71 -9.52 22.42
C GLY A 486 16.09 -8.94 23.70
N ASP A 487 16.62 -9.36 24.85
CA ASP A 487 16.14 -8.92 26.17
C ASP A 487 16.40 -7.43 26.43
N GLY A 488 15.42 -6.74 27.00
CA GLY A 488 15.53 -5.33 27.39
C GLY A 488 15.50 -4.33 26.24
N PHE A 489 15.11 -4.76 25.04
CA PHE A 489 14.90 -3.86 23.90
C PHE A 489 13.84 -2.79 24.23
N PRO A 490 14.02 -1.50 23.85
CA PRO A 490 13.07 -0.43 24.16
C PRO A 490 11.60 -0.78 23.88
N GLY A 491 10.72 -0.48 24.83
CA GLY A 491 9.30 -0.83 24.75
C GLY A 491 8.95 -2.27 25.15
N THR A 492 9.94 -3.12 25.41
CA THR A 492 9.76 -4.48 25.95
C THR A 492 10.37 -4.60 27.36
N PRO A 493 9.71 -5.25 28.34
CA PRO A 493 8.38 -5.86 28.26
C PRO A 493 7.23 -4.85 28.11
N LEU A 494 6.20 -5.22 27.35
CA LEU A 494 4.94 -4.48 27.24
C LEU A 494 4.22 -4.44 28.61
N ASP A 495 3.82 -3.24 29.07
CA ASP A 495 3.11 -3.08 30.34
C ASP A 495 1.65 -3.55 30.23
N LYS A 496 1.44 -4.82 30.58
CA LYS A 496 0.12 -5.47 30.63
C LYS A 496 -0.86 -4.88 31.64
N THR A 497 -0.44 -3.96 32.53
CA THR A 497 -1.34 -3.36 33.53
C THR A 497 -2.15 -2.17 32.97
N LYS A 498 -1.77 -1.66 31.80
CA LYS A 498 -2.33 -0.43 31.22
C LYS A 498 -3.49 -0.72 30.28
N PRO A 499 -4.49 0.18 30.19
CA PRO A 499 -5.39 0.23 29.02
C PRO A 499 -4.60 0.59 27.76
N ILE A 500 -5.29 0.71 26.62
CA ILE A 500 -4.72 1.31 25.41
C ILE A 500 -3.98 2.62 25.74
N GLN A 501 -2.75 2.74 25.25
CA GLN A 501 -1.87 3.88 25.50
C GLN A 501 -1.81 4.76 24.25
N GLY A 502 -1.64 6.07 24.45
CA GLY A 502 -1.54 7.03 23.34
C GLY A 502 -0.19 6.95 22.59
N PRO A 503 0.00 7.74 21.53
CA PRO A 503 -0.97 8.69 20.97
C PRO A 503 -2.10 7.96 20.25
N TYR A 504 -3.30 8.54 20.23
CA TYR A 504 -4.49 7.85 19.73
C TYR A 504 -4.92 8.36 18.35
N GLY A 505 -5.12 7.45 17.40
CA GLY A 505 -5.64 7.79 16.08
C GLY A 505 -7.15 8.02 16.05
N THR A 506 -7.73 8.03 14.85
CA THR A 506 -9.18 8.10 14.62
C THR A 506 -9.94 6.85 15.07
N GLY A 507 -9.26 5.71 15.14
CA GLY A 507 -9.79 4.42 15.63
C GLY A 507 -8.88 3.75 16.66
N MET A 508 -9.43 2.81 17.43
CA MET A 508 -8.68 2.06 18.46
C MET A 508 -8.21 0.70 17.92
N SER A 509 -6.91 0.53 17.78
CA SER A 509 -6.29 -0.72 17.30
C SER A 509 -5.14 -1.26 18.15
N GLY A 510 -4.64 -0.53 19.16
CA GLY A 510 -3.46 -0.91 19.92
C GLY A 510 -3.66 -1.86 21.11
N PRO A 511 -2.55 -2.25 21.76
CA PRO A 511 -2.56 -3.18 22.89
C PRO A 511 -3.28 -2.58 24.10
N SER A 512 -4.12 -3.38 24.77
CA SER A 512 -4.88 -2.97 25.95
C SER A 512 -4.92 -4.11 26.97
N PHE A 513 -4.48 -3.86 28.20
CA PHE A 513 -4.33 -4.84 29.29
C PHE A 513 -3.55 -6.10 28.90
N GLY A 514 -2.52 -5.93 28.06
CA GLY A 514 -1.71 -7.02 27.52
C GLY A 514 -2.41 -7.86 26.44
N LYS A 515 -3.58 -7.44 25.96
CA LYS A 515 -4.32 -8.07 24.86
C LYS A 515 -4.26 -7.25 23.58
N CYS A 516 -4.18 -7.94 22.45
CA CYS A 516 -4.03 -7.37 21.12
C CYS A 516 -5.06 -7.99 20.15
N PRO A 517 -5.67 -7.20 19.23
CA PRO A 517 -6.62 -7.72 18.24
C PRO A 517 -5.89 -8.42 17.08
N VAL A 518 -6.47 -9.49 16.53
CA VAL A 518 -5.82 -10.31 15.47
C VAL A 518 -6.71 -10.74 14.30
N THR A 519 -7.97 -11.09 14.54
CA THR A 519 -8.96 -11.47 13.51
C THR A 519 -10.37 -11.26 14.07
N SER A 520 -11.41 -11.37 13.25
CA SER A 520 -12.79 -11.25 13.73
C SER A 520 -13.18 -12.37 14.70
N GLN A 521 -13.99 -12.01 15.70
CA GLN A 521 -14.70 -12.92 16.59
C GLN A 521 -16.04 -13.41 16.01
N ASP A 522 -16.65 -12.65 15.09
CA ASP A 522 -18.07 -12.78 14.73
C ASP A 522 -18.39 -12.90 13.23
N SER A 523 -17.46 -12.58 12.31
CA SER A 523 -17.68 -12.59 10.84
C SER A 523 -18.43 -13.81 10.30
N PHE A 524 -18.19 -14.98 10.88
CA PHE A 524 -18.67 -16.26 10.37
C PHE A 524 -19.31 -17.20 11.42
N HIS A 525 -19.25 -16.86 12.71
CA HIS A 525 -19.74 -17.69 13.83
C HIS A 525 -19.27 -19.17 13.78
N GLN A 526 -17.98 -19.43 13.58
CA GLN A 526 -17.44 -20.79 13.37
C GLN A 526 -16.72 -21.34 14.61
N ASP A 527 -16.91 -22.63 14.87
CA ASP A 527 -16.18 -23.38 15.90
C ASP A 527 -14.78 -23.85 15.43
N ASP A 528 -14.48 -23.74 14.13
CA ASP A 528 -13.22 -24.20 13.51
C ASP A 528 -12.70 -23.20 12.44
N ASP A 529 -11.88 -22.24 12.87
CA ASP A 529 -11.20 -21.29 11.98
C ASP A 529 -10.05 -21.93 11.16
N ALA A 530 -9.55 -23.10 11.56
CA ALA A 530 -8.47 -23.80 10.86
C ALA A 530 -8.99 -24.47 9.57
N ALA A 531 -10.14 -25.14 9.64
CA ALA A 531 -10.83 -25.68 8.47
C ALA A 531 -11.26 -24.57 7.49
N LEU A 532 -11.73 -23.42 7.99
CA LEU A 532 -11.97 -22.23 7.17
C LEU A 532 -10.69 -21.76 6.46
N THR A 533 -9.64 -21.51 7.25
CA THR A 533 -8.36 -20.96 6.78
C THR A 533 -7.76 -21.85 5.69
N LYS A 534 -7.76 -23.17 5.89
CA LYS A 534 -7.36 -24.15 4.86
C LYS A 534 -8.25 -24.09 3.62
N SER A 535 -9.57 -24.09 3.79
CA SER A 535 -10.53 -24.05 2.67
C SER A 535 -10.39 -22.79 1.82
N LEU A 536 -10.17 -21.62 2.45
CA LEU A 536 -9.92 -20.36 1.76
C LEU A 536 -8.56 -20.34 1.07
N THR A 537 -7.52 -20.89 1.72
CA THR A 537 -6.17 -21.05 1.13
C THR A 537 -6.26 -21.84 -0.18
N LEU A 538 -6.82 -23.06 -0.14
CA LEU A 538 -6.93 -23.91 -1.34
C LEU A 538 -7.75 -23.25 -2.48
N LYS A 539 -8.80 -22.48 -2.14
CA LYS A 539 -9.59 -21.72 -3.13
C LYS A 539 -8.83 -20.55 -3.74
N LYS A 540 -8.01 -19.82 -2.98
CA LYS A 540 -7.12 -18.78 -3.52
C LYS A 540 -6.02 -19.38 -4.40
N LEU A 541 -5.40 -20.47 -3.96
CA LEU A 541 -4.42 -21.21 -4.78
C LEU A 541 -5.00 -21.71 -6.10
N ASN A 542 -6.28 -22.14 -6.12
CA ASN A 542 -7.01 -22.46 -7.35
C ASN A 542 -7.33 -21.22 -8.19
N GLY A 543 -7.78 -20.12 -7.56
CA GLY A 543 -8.06 -18.85 -8.21
C GLY A 543 -6.84 -18.27 -8.95
N PHE A 544 -5.65 -18.39 -8.36
CA PHE A 544 -4.40 -17.85 -8.89
C PHE A 544 -3.63 -18.82 -9.80
N ALA A 545 -4.08 -20.08 -9.94
CA ALA A 545 -3.46 -21.06 -10.84
C ALA A 545 -3.61 -20.72 -12.34
N ASN A 546 -4.52 -19.79 -12.67
CA ASN A 546 -4.75 -19.27 -14.02
C ASN A 546 -3.81 -18.11 -14.43
N GLY A 547 -2.85 -17.73 -13.58
CA GLY A 547 -1.80 -16.75 -13.90
C GLY A 547 -0.39 -17.31 -13.71
N HIS A 548 0.62 -16.49 -13.95
CA HIS A 548 2.03 -16.85 -13.74
C HIS A 548 2.45 -16.93 -12.26
N GLY A 549 1.52 -16.74 -11.33
CA GLY A 549 1.66 -17.21 -9.95
C GLY A 549 1.38 -16.15 -8.91
N TRP A 550 2.01 -16.30 -7.75
CA TRP A 550 1.74 -15.46 -6.59
C TRP A 550 2.91 -15.34 -5.63
N TYR A 551 2.92 -14.27 -4.83
CA TYR A 551 3.71 -14.13 -3.61
C TYR A 551 2.75 -13.87 -2.43
N PHE A 552 2.87 -14.65 -1.35
CA PHE A 552 2.02 -14.47 -0.17
C PHE A 552 2.50 -13.28 0.69
N TRP A 553 1.56 -12.48 1.21
CA TRP A 553 1.81 -11.40 2.16
C TRP A 553 1.40 -11.83 3.58
N ASN A 554 2.31 -12.15 4.49
CA ASN A 554 3.78 -12.06 4.44
C ASN A 554 4.45 -13.39 4.85
N PHE A 555 5.77 -13.55 4.70
CA PHE A 555 6.45 -14.78 5.15
C PHE A 555 6.21 -15.08 6.64
N LYS A 556 6.26 -14.05 7.49
CA LYS A 556 5.84 -14.08 8.89
C LYS A 556 5.41 -12.70 9.40
N THR A 557 4.81 -12.71 10.59
CA THR A 557 4.54 -11.56 11.47
C THR A 557 4.94 -11.95 12.89
N GLU A 558 5.05 -11.02 13.84
CA GLU A 558 5.33 -11.43 15.23
C GLU A 558 4.18 -12.23 15.85
N PHE A 559 2.91 -11.97 15.47
CA PHE A 559 1.75 -12.61 16.08
C PHE A 559 0.42 -12.56 15.27
N ALA A 560 0.42 -12.81 13.96
CA ALA A 560 -0.83 -12.88 13.17
C ALA A 560 -0.86 -14.05 12.16
N THR A 561 -1.60 -15.12 12.49
CA THR A 561 -1.65 -16.36 11.68
C THR A 561 -2.11 -16.11 10.25
N LYS A 562 -3.23 -15.41 10.02
CA LYS A 562 -3.81 -15.17 8.67
C LYS A 562 -2.93 -14.33 7.73
N TRP A 563 -1.80 -13.81 8.24
CA TRP A 563 -0.80 -12.99 7.53
C TRP A 563 0.62 -13.56 7.64
N SER A 564 0.80 -14.77 8.20
CA SER A 564 2.10 -15.44 8.38
C SER A 564 2.12 -16.76 7.59
N PHE A 565 2.78 -16.76 6.43
CA PHE A 565 2.90 -17.97 5.59
C PHE A 565 3.47 -19.15 6.38
N LEU A 566 4.55 -18.91 7.14
CA LEU A 566 5.22 -19.96 7.90
C LEU A 566 4.28 -20.59 8.95
N ASP A 567 3.45 -19.80 9.64
CA ASP A 567 2.49 -20.36 10.62
C ASP A 567 1.31 -21.06 9.95
N LEU A 568 0.84 -20.54 8.82
CA LEU A 568 -0.20 -21.19 8.00
C LEU A 568 0.26 -22.52 7.40
N TRP A 569 1.54 -22.62 7.00
CA TRP A 569 2.15 -23.87 6.55
C TRP A 569 2.37 -24.84 7.72
N ARG A 570 2.90 -24.38 8.86
CA ARG A 570 3.06 -25.18 10.10
C ARG A 570 1.74 -25.78 10.60
N MET A 571 0.62 -25.04 10.52
CA MET A 571 -0.71 -25.55 10.87
C MET A 571 -1.39 -26.35 9.75
N GLY A 572 -0.74 -26.53 8.59
CA GLY A 572 -1.24 -27.34 7.48
C GLY A 572 -2.38 -26.71 6.68
N ALA A 573 -2.52 -25.39 6.67
CA ALA A 573 -3.48 -24.67 5.82
C ALA A 573 -3.05 -24.66 4.34
N PHE A 574 -1.74 -24.61 4.07
CA PHE A 574 -1.16 -24.81 2.74
C PHE A 574 -0.93 -26.29 2.40
N PRO A 575 -0.79 -26.64 1.10
CA PRO A 575 -0.12 -27.87 0.66
C PRO A 575 1.29 -27.98 1.25
N LYS A 576 1.84 -29.20 1.35
CA LYS A 576 3.19 -29.40 1.90
C LYS A 576 4.29 -28.77 1.05
N ASN A 577 4.14 -28.85 -0.27
CA ASN A 577 4.98 -28.20 -1.27
C ASN A 577 4.10 -27.22 -2.05
N VAL A 578 4.44 -25.94 -2.09
CA VAL A 578 3.64 -24.92 -2.81
C VAL A 578 3.99 -24.77 -4.29
N SER A 579 5.05 -25.45 -4.77
CA SER A 579 5.44 -25.53 -6.19
C SER A 579 5.04 -26.83 -6.90
N ASP A 580 4.69 -27.88 -6.16
CA ASP A 580 4.22 -29.17 -6.69
C ASP A 580 2.99 -29.63 -5.90
N TYR A 581 1.81 -29.48 -6.50
CA TYR A 581 0.53 -29.88 -5.90
C TYR A 581 0.16 -31.31 -6.31
N HIS A 582 -0.25 -32.14 -5.37
CA HIS A 582 -0.83 -33.45 -5.68
C HIS A 582 -2.38 -33.40 -5.59
N GLU A 583 -3.07 -34.34 -6.25
CA GLU A 583 -4.54 -34.42 -6.21
C GLU A 583 -5.11 -34.55 -4.77
N SER A 584 -4.29 -35.07 -3.86
CA SER A 584 -4.55 -35.20 -2.42
C SER A 584 -4.53 -33.87 -1.66
N ASP A 585 -3.82 -32.85 -2.13
CA ASP A 585 -3.82 -31.51 -1.52
C ASP A 585 -5.12 -30.75 -1.83
N GLY A 586 -5.84 -31.18 -2.88
CA GLY A 586 -7.20 -30.71 -3.19
C GLY A 586 -7.29 -29.35 -3.89
N VAL A 587 -6.16 -28.68 -4.18
CA VAL A 587 -6.13 -27.35 -4.82
C VAL A 587 -6.95 -27.32 -6.11
N GLU A 588 -6.73 -28.25 -7.04
CA GLU A 588 -7.44 -28.31 -8.33
C GLU A 588 -8.96 -28.43 -8.18
N ARG A 589 -9.42 -29.13 -7.14
CA ARG A 589 -10.84 -29.40 -6.88
C ARG A 589 -11.50 -28.35 -5.97
N ALA A 590 -10.72 -27.42 -5.40
CA ALA A 590 -11.17 -26.50 -4.35
C ALA A 590 -12.32 -25.58 -4.78
N CYS A 591 -12.41 -25.21 -6.06
CA CYS A 591 -13.45 -24.31 -6.59
C CYS A 591 -14.54 -25.00 -7.42
N VAL A 592 -14.52 -26.33 -7.55
CA VAL A 592 -15.45 -27.07 -8.43
C VAL A 592 -16.93 -26.81 -8.09
N LYS A 593 -17.24 -26.48 -6.83
CA LYS A 593 -18.59 -26.12 -6.39
C LYS A 593 -19.00 -24.74 -6.93
N GLU A 594 -18.15 -23.74 -6.75
CA GLU A 594 -18.35 -22.37 -7.20
C GLU A 594 -18.35 -22.29 -8.74
N ASP A 595 -17.44 -23.00 -9.40
CA ASP A 595 -17.30 -23.05 -10.88
C ASP A 595 -18.54 -23.67 -11.56
N ARG A 596 -19.27 -24.55 -10.86
CA ARG A 596 -20.54 -25.15 -11.33
C ARG A 596 -21.77 -24.29 -11.05
N GLY A 597 -21.63 -23.19 -10.31
CA GLY A 597 -22.77 -22.40 -9.85
C GLY A 597 -23.60 -23.06 -8.76
N GLU A 598 -23.05 -23.98 -7.95
CA GLU A 598 -23.73 -24.63 -6.82
C GLU A 598 -23.90 -23.69 -5.61
N PHE A 599 -24.43 -22.48 -5.86
CA PHE A 599 -24.67 -21.43 -4.88
C PHE A 599 -26.04 -21.58 -4.20
N VAL A 600 -26.11 -21.29 -2.91
CA VAL A 600 -27.39 -21.12 -2.20
C VAL A 600 -27.66 -19.62 -2.10
N CYS A 601 -28.47 -19.09 -3.02
CA CYS A 601 -28.90 -17.70 -2.99
C CYS A 601 -29.65 -17.41 -1.68
N ARG A 602 -29.00 -16.68 -0.75
CA ARG A 602 -29.61 -16.20 0.49
C ARG A 602 -29.81 -14.69 0.40
N ALA A 603 -30.95 -14.24 0.93
CA ALA A 603 -31.22 -12.81 1.08
C ALA A 603 -30.18 -12.15 1.98
N LYS A 604 -29.66 -10.98 1.60
CA LYS A 604 -28.87 -10.16 2.52
C LYS A 604 -29.73 -9.78 3.73
N ARG A 605 -29.13 -9.74 4.93
CA ARG A 605 -29.83 -9.47 6.19
C ARG A 605 -30.60 -8.15 6.11
N GLY A 606 -31.93 -8.21 6.15
CA GLY A 606 -32.84 -7.06 6.04
C GLY A 606 -33.62 -6.97 4.73
N VAL A 607 -33.21 -7.69 3.67
CA VAL A 607 -33.96 -7.77 2.40
C VAL A 607 -35.26 -8.56 2.60
N LYS A 608 -36.37 -8.01 2.10
CA LYS A 608 -37.72 -8.56 2.23
C LYS A 608 -38.05 -9.50 1.07
N GLU A 609 -38.96 -10.45 1.31
CA GLU A 609 -39.31 -11.49 0.33
C GLU A 609 -39.83 -10.93 -1.01
N PHE A 610 -40.54 -9.79 -0.99
CA PHE A 610 -41.01 -9.16 -2.23
C PHE A 610 -39.86 -8.57 -3.07
N GLU A 611 -38.80 -8.07 -2.44
CA GLU A 611 -37.65 -7.44 -3.10
C GLU A 611 -36.84 -8.51 -3.86
N LEU A 612 -36.70 -9.70 -3.27
CA LEU A 612 -36.16 -10.89 -3.93
C LEU A 612 -37.02 -11.32 -5.12
N LYS A 613 -38.35 -11.37 -4.95
CA LYS A 613 -39.28 -11.77 -6.01
C LYS A 613 -39.26 -10.81 -7.20
N SER A 614 -39.15 -9.50 -6.96
CA SER A 614 -38.99 -8.51 -8.03
C SER A 614 -37.61 -8.54 -8.69
N GLY A 615 -36.54 -8.81 -7.92
CA GLY A 615 -35.17 -8.85 -8.44
C GLY A 615 -34.84 -10.10 -9.26
N LEU A 616 -35.60 -11.19 -9.08
CA LEU A 616 -35.46 -12.45 -9.81
C LEU A 616 -36.48 -12.60 -10.96
N SER A 617 -37.29 -11.58 -11.23
CA SER A 617 -38.34 -11.59 -12.27
C SER A 617 -38.04 -10.67 -13.46
N CYS A 618 -36.76 -10.41 -13.74
CA CYS A 618 -36.28 -9.53 -14.81
C CYS A 618 -35.26 -10.27 -15.69
#